data_AF-A0A8T2JAP0-F1
#
_entry.id   AF-A0A8T2JAP0-F1
#
_cell.length_a   1.000
_cell.length_b   1.000
_cell.length_c   1.000
_cell.angle_alpha   90.00
_cell.angle_beta   90.00
_cell.angle_gamma   90.00
#
_symmetry.space_group_name_H-M   'P 1'
#
loop_
_entity.id
_entity.type
_entity.pdbx_description
1 polymer ?
#
loop_
_entity_poly.entity_id
_entity_poly.type
_entity_poly.pdbx_seq_one_letter_code
_entity_poly.pdbx_strand_id
1 'polypeptide(L)'
;VCGCIILGVSIWIRVSKNVQQELNMQTSGMLSAVDLMIAVGAIIMVLGFFGCCGAIKESRCLLLLFFIGLFLILALQITAGVLGIVYKPKIEAQLTQTFKELIPLSSQPGDFQQSLGTVQKENQCCGLVEGYKDWGNKVPSSCDCVTADSCVTIGGKSYYKAVKELYI
;
A
#
# COMPACT_ATOMS: atom_id res chain seq x y z
N VAL A 1 3.15 -8.73 -21.70
CA VAL A 1 3.58 -9.76 -20.72
C VAL A 1 3.27 -9.34 -19.30
N CYS A 2 3.84 -8.23 -18.78
CA CYS A 2 3.58 -7.77 -17.40
C CYS A 2 2.09 -7.59 -17.09
N GLY A 3 1.31 -6.95 -17.98
CA GLY A 3 -0.15 -6.81 -17.80
C GLY A 3 -0.88 -8.17 -17.67
N CYS A 4 -0.48 -9.18 -18.45
CA CYS A 4 -1.07 -10.52 -18.37
C CYS A 4 -0.76 -11.20 -17.02
N ILE A 5 0.47 -11.04 -16.52
CA ILE A 5 0.89 -11.59 -15.22
C ILE A 5 0.09 -10.91 -14.10
N ILE A 6 0.03 -9.57 -14.09
CA ILE A 6 -0.71 -8.80 -13.09
C ILE A 6 -2.18 -9.21 -13.08
N LEU A 7 -2.81 -9.28 -14.26
CA LEU A 7 -4.21 -9.73 -14.39
C LEU A 7 -4.42 -11.15 -13.87
N GLY A 8 -3.58 -12.08 -14.31
CA GLY A 8 -3.69 -13.49 -13.93
C GLY A 8 -3.58 -13.66 -12.41
N VAL A 9 -2.58 -13.03 -11.78
CA VAL A 9 -2.40 -13.05 -10.33
C VAL A 9 -3.57 -12.38 -9.60
N SER A 10 -4.04 -11.23 -10.08
CA SER A 10 -5.16 -10.51 -9.44
C SER A 10 -6.46 -11.32 -9.48
N ILE A 11 -6.76 -11.94 -10.63
CA ILE A 11 -7.96 -12.80 -10.79
C ILE A 11 -7.83 -14.06 -9.94
N TRP A 12 -6.64 -14.68 -9.91
CA TRP A 12 -6.37 -15.85 -9.07
C TRP A 12 -6.64 -15.56 -7.59
N ILE A 13 -6.11 -14.44 -7.08
CA ILE A 13 -6.35 -13.97 -5.71
C ILE A 13 -7.84 -13.69 -5.48
N ARG A 14 -8.53 -13.08 -6.46
CA ARG A 14 -9.95 -12.72 -6.32
C ARG A 14 -10.87 -13.94 -6.25
N VAL A 15 -10.54 -15.01 -6.96
CA VAL A 15 -11.37 -16.24 -7.03
C VAL A 15 -11.03 -17.23 -5.93
N SER A 16 -9.77 -17.29 -5.50
CA SER A 16 -9.33 -18.27 -4.50
C SER A 16 -9.72 -17.83 -3.08
N LYS A 17 -10.80 -18.42 -2.56
CA LYS A 17 -11.29 -18.18 -1.19
C LYS A 17 -10.25 -18.55 -0.12
N ASN A 18 -9.49 -19.62 -0.38
CA ASN A 18 -8.41 -20.05 0.52
C ASN A 18 -7.36 -18.94 0.65
N VAL A 19 -6.95 -18.34 -0.48
CA VAL A 19 -5.99 -17.24 -0.50
C VAL A 19 -6.54 -15.97 0.17
N GLN A 20 -7.83 -15.67 -0.01
CA GLN A 20 -8.48 -14.56 0.68
C GLN A 20 -8.50 -14.73 2.20
N GLN A 21 -8.69 -15.96 2.68
CA GLN A 21 -8.69 -16.28 4.10
C GLN A 21 -7.28 -16.23 4.70
N GLU A 22 -6.29 -16.80 4.02
CA GLU A 22 -4.86 -16.75 4.42
C GLU A 22 -4.33 -15.31 4.46
N LEU A 23 -4.76 -14.46 3.51
CA LEU A 23 -4.35 -13.04 3.46
C LEU A 23 -5.25 -12.13 4.29
N ASN A 24 -6.17 -12.69 5.07
CA ASN A 24 -7.14 -11.98 5.90
C ASN A 24 -7.85 -10.82 5.15
N MET A 25 -8.21 -11.04 3.88
CA MET A 25 -8.89 -10.07 3.03
C MET A 25 -10.39 -9.91 3.36
N GLN A 26 -10.77 -10.13 4.63
CA GLN A 26 -12.15 -9.94 5.10
C GLN A 26 -12.52 -8.45 5.21
N THR A 27 -11.52 -7.56 5.16
CA THR A 27 -11.73 -6.11 5.11
C THR A 27 -12.08 -5.67 3.70
N SER A 28 -13.20 -4.96 3.54
CA SER A 28 -13.71 -4.43 2.27
C SER A 28 -12.67 -3.62 1.47
N GLY A 29 -11.73 -2.95 2.15
CA GLY A 29 -10.63 -2.20 1.54
C GLY A 29 -9.62 -3.07 0.77
N MET A 30 -9.25 -4.25 1.29
CA MET A 30 -8.30 -5.14 0.61
C MET A 30 -8.90 -5.75 -0.66
N LEU A 31 -10.19 -6.08 -0.63
CA LEU A 31 -10.92 -6.55 -1.82
C LEU A 31 -10.98 -5.47 -2.90
N SER A 32 -11.20 -4.21 -2.49
CA SER A 32 -11.19 -3.07 -3.40
C SER A 32 -9.81 -2.84 -4.04
N ALA A 33 -8.73 -3.09 -3.31
CA ALA A 33 -7.37 -3.00 -3.85
C ALA A 33 -7.09 -4.06 -4.93
N VAL A 34 -7.55 -5.31 -4.73
CA VAL A 34 -7.43 -6.36 -5.74
C VAL A 34 -8.21 -6.01 -7.01
N ASP A 35 -9.42 -5.46 -6.89
CA ASP A 35 -10.22 -5.02 -8.04
C ASP A 35 -9.55 -3.90 -8.83
N LEU A 36 -8.89 -2.97 -8.14
CA LEU A 36 -8.08 -1.94 -8.78
C LEU A 36 -6.89 -2.56 -9.53
N MET A 37 -6.24 -3.57 -8.97
CA MET A 37 -5.13 -4.28 -9.62
C MET A 37 -5.58 -5.00 -10.90
N ILE A 38 -6.79 -5.58 -10.90
CA ILE A 38 -7.43 -6.14 -12.10
C ILE A 38 -7.62 -5.03 -13.16
N ALA A 39 -8.21 -3.90 -12.78
CA ALA A 39 -8.45 -2.79 -13.71
C ALA A 39 -7.14 -2.26 -14.33
N VAL A 40 -6.11 -2.05 -13.51
CA VAL A 40 -4.79 -1.59 -13.96
C VAL A 40 -4.13 -2.62 -14.89
N GLY A 41 -4.15 -3.91 -14.53
CA GLY A 41 -3.61 -4.97 -15.36
C GLY A 41 -4.29 -5.04 -16.74
N ALA A 42 -5.61 -4.85 -16.80
CA ALA A 42 -6.40 -4.84 -18.03
C ALA A 42 -5.98 -3.69 -18.95
N ILE A 43 -5.87 -2.48 -18.39
CA ILE A 43 -5.44 -1.29 -19.13
C ILE A 43 -4.02 -1.50 -19.71
N ILE A 44 -3.08 -2.00 -18.90
CA ILE A 44 -1.71 -2.27 -19.35
C ILE A 44 -1.69 -3.32 -20.47
N MET A 45 -2.49 -4.37 -20.36
CA MET A 45 -2.59 -5.40 -21.39
C MET A 45 -3.12 -4.84 -22.72
N VAL A 46 -4.20 -4.05 -22.68
CA VAL A 46 -4.81 -3.44 -23.87
C VAL A 46 -3.86 -2.44 -24.54
N LEU A 47 -3.24 -1.55 -23.77
CA LEU A 47 -2.27 -0.59 -24.31
C LEU A 47 -1.03 -1.29 -24.88
N GLY A 48 -0.54 -2.34 -24.22
CA GLY A 48 0.56 -3.15 -24.73
C GLY A 48 0.22 -3.85 -26.04
N PHE A 49 -1.02 -4.33 -26.20
CA PHE A 49 -1.50 -4.91 -27.45
C PHE A 49 -1.56 -3.88 -28.57
N PHE A 50 -2.10 -2.69 -28.31
CA PHE A 50 -2.13 -1.61 -29.31
C PHE A 50 -0.73 -1.14 -29.70
N GLY A 51 0.21 -1.05 -28.75
CA GLY A 51 1.60 -0.73 -29.05
C GLY A 51 2.28 -1.78 -29.93
N CYS A 52 2.17 -3.07 -29.55
CA CYS A 52 2.80 -4.16 -30.30
C CYS A 52 2.17 -4.34 -31.70
N CYS A 53 0.84 -4.43 -31.78
CA CYS A 53 0.15 -4.57 -33.07
C CYS A 53 0.25 -3.32 -33.94
N GLY A 54 0.27 -2.13 -33.34
CA GLY A 54 0.44 -0.88 -34.07
C GLY A 54 1.80 -0.78 -34.73
N ALA A 55 2.87 -1.21 -34.05
CA ALA A 55 4.21 -1.29 -34.60
C ALA A 55 4.32 -2.34 -35.73
N ILE A 56 3.80 -3.56 -35.50
CA ILE A 56 3.88 -4.65 -36.49
C ILE A 56 3.07 -4.35 -37.75
N LYS A 57 1.87 -3.77 -37.62
CA LYS A 57 0.99 -3.45 -38.76
C LYS A 57 1.30 -2.12 -39.42
N GLU A 58 2.30 -1.38 -38.95
CA GLU A 58 2.62 0.00 -39.37
C GLU A 58 1.37 0.91 -39.39
N SER A 59 0.40 0.60 -38.51
CA SER A 59 -0.91 1.25 -38.54
C SER A 59 -0.86 2.51 -37.68
N ARG A 60 -0.81 3.66 -38.35
CA ARG A 60 -0.83 4.97 -37.68
C ARG A 60 -2.02 5.14 -36.74
N CYS A 61 -3.18 4.57 -37.06
CA CYS A 61 -4.36 4.64 -36.22
C CYS A 61 -4.17 3.92 -34.86
N LEU A 62 -3.64 2.68 -34.87
CA LEU A 62 -3.36 1.94 -33.63
C LEU A 62 -2.28 2.61 -32.79
N LEU A 63 -1.25 3.16 -33.43
CA LEU A 63 -0.18 3.88 -32.74
C LEU A 63 -0.69 5.20 -32.12
N LEU A 64 -1.60 5.91 -32.80
CA LEU A 64 -2.26 7.10 -32.27
C LEU A 64 -3.15 6.76 -31.05
N LEU A 65 -3.91 5.68 -31.11
CA LEU A 65 -4.71 5.22 -29.96
C LEU A 65 -3.84 4.89 -28.74
N PHE A 66 -2.69 4.25 -28.97
CA PHE A 66 -1.71 4.00 -27.91
C PHE A 66 -1.19 5.32 -27.31
N PHE A 67 -0.80 6.29 -28.15
CA PHE A 67 -0.31 7.58 -27.69
C PHE A 67 -1.37 8.38 -26.91
N ILE A 68 -2.60 8.44 -27.41
CA ILE A 68 -3.73 9.10 -26.74
C ILE A 68 -4.00 8.41 -25.40
N GLY A 69 -3.98 7.08 -25.35
CA GLY A 69 -4.14 6.31 -24.10
C GLY A 69 -3.07 6.64 -23.06
N LEU A 70 -1.81 6.67 -23.46
CA LEU A 70 -0.70 7.07 -22.58
C LEU A 70 -0.85 8.52 -22.10
N PHE A 71 -1.23 9.44 -22.98
CA PHE A 71 -1.44 10.83 -22.63
C PHE A 71 -2.57 11.00 -21.60
N LEU A 72 -3.68 10.28 -21.76
CA LEU A 72 -4.79 10.28 -20.80
C LEU A 72 -4.36 9.71 -19.44
N ILE A 73 -3.58 8.62 -19.42
CA ILE A 73 -3.03 8.07 -18.17
C ILE A 73 -2.12 9.08 -17.48
N LEU A 74 -1.27 9.77 -18.24
CA LEU A 74 -0.40 10.80 -17.69
C LEU A 74 -1.21 11.94 -17.07
N ALA A 75 -2.24 12.45 -17.77
CA ALA A 75 -3.11 13.49 -17.25
C ALA A 75 -3.84 13.03 -15.96
N LEU A 76 -4.30 11.78 -15.92
CA LEU A 76 -4.90 11.18 -14.72
C LEU A 76 -3.90 11.06 -13.56
N GLN A 77 -2.66 10.67 -13.83
CA GLN A 77 -1.61 10.57 -12.81
C GLN A 77 -1.26 11.94 -12.22
N ILE A 78 -1.13 12.98 -13.05
CA ILE A 78 -0.90 14.35 -12.58
C ILE A 78 -2.08 14.82 -11.72
N THR A 79 -3.31 14.59 -12.19
CA THR A 79 -4.52 14.95 -11.45
C THR A 79 -4.57 14.23 -10.10
N ALA A 80 -4.34 12.92 -10.09
CA ALA A 80 -4.30 12.13 -8.86
C ALA A 80 -3.19 12.58 -7.90
N GLY A 81 -2.01 12.93 -8.41
CA GLY A 81 -0.90 13.47 -7.62
C GLY A 81 -1.25 14.80 -6.95
N VAL A 82 -1.83 15.75 -7.71
CA VAL A 82 -2.28 17.04 -7.18
C VAL A 82 -3.38 16.84 -6.14
N LEU A 83 -4.40 16.04 -6.45
CA LEU A 83 -5.47 15.72 -5.50
C LEU A 83 -4.94 15.03 -4.25
N GLY A 84 -3.94 14.15 -4.39
CA GLY A 84 -3.30 13.46 -3.26
C GLY A 84 -2.64 14.43 -2.30
N ILE A 85 -1.97 15.47 -2.80
CA ILE A 85 -1.35 16.52 -1.97
C ILE A 85 -2.45 17.39 -1.31
N VAL A 86 -3.45 17.82 -2.09
CA VAL A 86 -4.53 18.69 -1.59
C VAL A 86 -5.36 18.00 -0.49
N TYR A 87 -5.66 16.72 -0.67
CA TYR A 87 -6.45 15.94 0.29
C TYR A 87 -5.62 15.23 1.35
N LYS A 88 -4.28 15.33 1.31
CA LYS A 88 -3.36 14.73 2.30
C LYS A 88 -3.83 14.92 3.76
N PRO A 89 -4.12 16.14 4.25
CA PRO A 89 -4.49 16.32 5.67
C PRO A 89 -5.82 15.64 6.02
N LYS A 90 -6.76 15.58 5.08
CA LYS A 90 -8.04 14.90 5.27
C LYS A 90 -7.85 13.38 5.33
N ILE A 91 -7.04 12.84 4.42
CA ILE A 91 -6.69 11.42 4.38
C ILE A 91 -5.95 11.02 5.66
N GLU A 92 -4.97 11.80 6.11
CA GLU A 92 -4.26 11.57 7.38
C GLU A 92 -5.21 11.57 8.57
N ALA A 93 -6.16 12.49 8.63
CA ALA A 93 -7.16 12.53 9.70
C ALA A 93 -8.05 11.27 9.69
N GLN A 94 -8.52 10.84 8.51
CA GLN A 94 -9.34 9.62 8.39
C GLN A 94 -8.53 8.36 8.75
N LEU A 95 -7.31 8.23 8.24
CA LEU A 95 -6.41 7.12 8.56
C LEU A 95 -6.12 7.06 10.06
N THR A 96 -5.87 8.21 10.69
CA THR A 96 -5.62 8.28 12.13
C THR A 96 -6.82 7.76 12.93
N GLN A 97 -8.06 8.06 12.50
CA GLN A 97 -9.26 7.53 13.16
C GLN A 97 -9.36 6.01 13.00
N THR A 98 -9.16 5.49 11.79
CA THR A 98 -9.16 4.04 11.54
C THR A 98 -8.07 3.33 12.36
N PHE A 99 -6.87 3.90 12.44
CA PHE A 99 -5.79 3.32 13.25
C PHE A 99 -6.08 3.36 14.75
N LYS A 100 -6.79 4.38 15.25
CA LYS A 100 -7.21 4.43 16.65
C LYS A 100 -8.16 3.30 17.02
N GLU A 101 -9.00 2.82 16.09
CA GLU A 101 -9.87 1.66 16.31
C GLU A 101 -9.08 0.34 16.48
N LEU A 102 -7.83 0.29 16.02
CA LEU A 102 -6.95 -0.87 16.13
C LEU A 102 -6.15 -0.90 17.45
N ILE A 103 -6.15 0.19 18.22
CA ILE A 103 -5.40 0.32 19.48
C ILE A 103 -6.23 -0.27 20.65
N PRO A 104 -5.63 -1.05 21.58
CA PRO A 104 -4.20 -1.37 21.65
C PRO A 104 -3.78 -2.44 20.64
N LEU A 105 -2.65 -2.21 19.96
CA LEU A 105 -2.09 -3.15 18.98
C LEU A 105 -1.81 -4.54 19.57
N SER A 106 -1.55 -4.61 20.88
CA SER A 106 -1.31 -5.86 21.59
C SER A 106 -2.54 -6.77 21.69
N SER A 107 -3.77 -6.26 21.49
CA SER A 107 -5.00 -7.06 21.48
C SER A 107 -5.35 -7.62 20.10
N GLN A 108 -4.67 -7.16 19.04
CA GLN A 108 -4.93 -7.60 17.68
C GLN A 108 -4.43 -9.05 17.46
N PRO A 109 -4.93 -9.76 16.44
CA PRO A 109 -4.49 -11.12 16.12
C PRO A 109 -2.97 -11.24 15.96
N GLY A 110 -2.41 -12.39 16.33
CA GLY A 110 -0.97 -12.64 16.25
C GLY A 110 -0.37 -12.40 14.86
N ASP A 111 -1.09 -12.79 13.81
CA ASP A 111 -0.67 -12.61 12.41
C ASP A 111 -0.57 -11.13 12.02
N PHE A 112 -1.48 -10.31 12.54
CA PHE A 112 -1.44 -8.86 12.37
C PHE A 112 -0.23 -8.26 13.11
N GLN A 113 0.01 -8.67 14.35
CA GLN A 113 1.17 -8.21 15.12
C GLN A 113 2.50 -8.60 14.46
N GLN A 114 2.58 -9.81 13.88
CA GLN A 114 3.76 -10.27 13.17
C GLN A 114 3.99 -9.47 11.89
N SER A 115 2.94 -9.28 11.08
CA SER A 115 3.02 -8.49 9.85
C SER A 115 3.42 -7.04 10.13
N LEU A 116 2.79 -6.43 11.14
CA LEU A 116 3.13 -5.08 11.60
C LEU A 116 4.57 -5.03 12.14
N GLY A 117 5.00 -6.06 12.86
CA GLY A 117 6.36 -6.16 13.38
C GLY A 117 7.43 -6.22 12.29
N THR A 118 7.16 -6.90 11.17
CA THR A 118 8.04 -6.90 9.99
C THR A 118 8.13 -5.50 9.39
N VAL A 119 7.00 -4.85 9.16
CA VAL A 119 6.95 -3.48 8.63
C VAL A 119 7.69 -2.50 9.53
N GLN A 120 7.50 -2.60 10.85
CA GLN A 120 8.18 -1.77 11.84
C GLN A 120 9.70 -1.95 11.83
N LYS A 121 10.19 -3.18 11.69
CA LYS A 121 11.63 -3.46 11.59
C LYS A 121 12.24 -2.95 10.29
N GLU A 122 11.58 -3.19 9.17
CA GLU A 122 12.06 -2.77 7.85
C GLU A 122 12.09 -1.24 7.71
N ASN A 123 11.11 -0.56 8.29
CA ASN A 123 11.00 0.89 8.22
C ASN A 123 11.53 1.63 9.45
N GLN A 124 12.13 0.90 10.40
CA GLN A 124 12.71 1.45 11.63
C GLN A 124 11.76 2.42 12.36
N CYS A 125 10.50 2.00 12.48
CA CYS A 125 9.41 2.78 13.08
C CYS A 125 8.68 1.92 14.12
N CYS A 126 7.96 2.55 15.04
CA CYS A 126 7.12 1.85 16.00
C CYS A 126 5.73 2.49 16.09
N GLY A 127 4.69 1.68 16.27
CA GLY A 127 3.31 2.12 16.37
C GLY A 127 2.68 2.56 15.05
N LEU A 128 1.45 3.06 15.14
CA LEU A 128 0.66 3.60 14.04
C LEU A 128 0.39 5.10 14.20
N VAL A 129 0.12 5.57 15.42
CA VAL A 129 -0.32 6.94 15.74
C VAL A 129 0.59 7.58 16.80
N GLU A 130 0.64 7.01 18.01
CA GLU A 130 1.40 7.56 19.15
C GLU A 130 2.69 6.78 19.45
N GLY A 131 3.13 5.96 18.51
CA GLY A 131 4.40 5.26 18.60
C GLY A 131 4.33 4.00 19.45
N TYR A 132 5.33 3.77 20.29
CA TYR A 132 5.35 2.60 21.20
C TYR A 132 4.13 2.53 22.14
N LYS A 133 3.48 3.66 22.42
CA LYS A 133 2.27 3.73 23.26
C LYS A 133 1.07 3.00 22.67
N ASP A 134 1.02 2.87 21.34
CA ASP A 134 -0.06 2.18 20.64
C ASP A 134 -0.13 0.68 21.00
N TRP A 135 0.98 0.12 21.50
CA TRP A 135 1.06 -1.26 22.00
C TRP A 135 0.57 -1.45 23.44
N GLY A 136 0.18 -0.36 24.12
CA GLY A 136 -0.24 -0.39 25.52
C GLY A 136 0.86 -0.93 26.43
N ASN A 137 0.57 -2.04 27.12
CA ASN A 137 1.45 -2.60 28.13
C ASN A 137 2.51 -3.58 27.59
N LYS A 138 2.35 -4.05 26.34
CA LYS A 138 3.21 -5.08 25.75
C LYS A 138 3.79 -4.61 24.43
N VAL A 139 4.90 -3.88 24.52
CA VAL A 139 5.67 -3.45 23.35
C VAL A 139 6.49 -4.63 22.82
N PRO A 140 6.39 -4.99 21.53
CA PRO A 140 7.16 -6.07 20.92
C PRO A 140 8.61 -5.65 20.64
N SER A 141 9.49 -6.62 20.48
CA SER A 141 10.88 -6.39 20.10
C SER A 141 11.07 -5.84 18.68
N SER A 142 10.02 -5.79 17.85
CA SER A 142 10.05 -5.06 16.58
C SER A 142 10.21 -3.55 16.73
N CYS A 143 9.88 -3.02 17.91
CA CYS A 143 10.02 -1.61 18.23
C CYS A 143 11.36 -1.26 18.89
N ASP A 144 12.19 -2.25 19.23
CA ASP A 144 13.48 -2.01 19.87
C ASP A 144 14.42 -1.33 18.87
N CYS A 145 14.94 -0.17 19.27
CA CYS A 145 15.70 0.67 18.36
C CYS A 145 17.18 0.29 18.34
N VAL A 146 17.72 0.10 17.13
CA VAL A 146 19.14 -0.24 16.91
C VAL A 146 19.94 0.98 16.40
N THR A 147 19.28 1.96 15.79
CA THR A 147 19.93 3.10 15.12
C THR A 147 19.58 4.43 15.79
N ALA A 148 20.59 5.13 16.34
CA ALA A 148 20.39 6.30 17.21
C ALA A 148 19.52 7.43 16.61
N ASP A 149 19.60 7.68 15.30
CA ASP A 149 18.91 8.81 14.65
C ASP A 149 17.38 8.69 14.61
N SER A 150 16.87 7.46 14.66
CA SER A 150 15.43 7.13 14.66
C SER A 150 14.92 6.64 16.01
N CYS A 151 15.72 6.75 17.09
CA CYS A 151 15.35 6.32 18.43
C CYS A 151 14.73 7.44 19.28
N VAL A 152 13.88 7.02 20.21
CA VAL A 152 13.43 7.79 21.37
C VAL A 152 13.70 6.97 22.62
N THR A 153 14.44 7.52 23.59
CA THR A 153 14.77 6.84 24.85
C THR A 153 13.81 7.26 25.96
N ILE A 154 13.14 6.28 26.58
CA ILE A 154 12.17 6.51 27.65
C ILE A 154 12.41 5.49 28.76
N GLY A 155 12.64 5.97 29.99
CA GLY A 155 12.84 5.10 31.15
C GLY A 155 14.03 4.14 31.03
N GLY A 156 15.06 4.50 30.26
CA GLY A 156 16.25 3.67 30.04
C GLY A 156 16.13 2.64 28.91
N LYS A 157 15.00 2.58 28.19
CA LYS A 157 14.82 1.77 26.97
C LYS A 157 14.67 2.66 25.75
N SER A 158 15.20 2.22 24.61
CA SER A 158 15.15 2.96 23.33
C SER A 158 14.20 2.30 22.36
N TYR A 159 13.22 3.06 21.87
CA TYR A 159 12.21 2.63 20.92
C TYR A 159 12.32 3.43 19.61
N TYR A 160 11.90 2.84 18.49
CA TYR A 160 11.81 3.61 17.25
C TYR A 160 10.75 4.71 17.35
N LYS A 161 10.98 5.81 16.61
CA LYS A 161 10.04 6.92 16.45
C LYS A 161 8.72 6.46 15.81
N ALA A 162 7.67 7.25 16.04
CA ALA A 162 6.39 7.04 15.37
C ALA A 162 6.50 7.29 13.86
N VAL A 163 5.68 6.61 13.05
CA VAL A 163 5.68 6.75 11.58
C VAL A 163 5.60 8.22 11.13
N LYS A 164 4.78 9.02 11.80
CA LYS A 164 4.60 10.44 11.48
C LYS A 164 5.88 11.27 11.60
N GLU A 165 6.79 10.89 12.50
CA GLU A 165 8.04 11.62 12.76
C GLU A 165 9.16 11.30 11.77
N LEU A 166 9.00 10.27 10.93
CA LEU A 166 9.98 9.91 9.89
C LEU A 166 9.80 10.70 8.59
N TYR A 167 8.63 11.31 8.40
CA TYR A 167 8.24 11.99 7.16
C TYR A 167 8.01 13.50 7.36
N ILE A 168 8.54 14.06 8.46
CA ILE A 168 8.56 15.50 8.76
C ILE A 168 10.01 15.97 8.77
#